data_AF-A0A410MDQ1-F1
#
_entry.id   AF-A0A410MDQ1-F1
#
_cell.length_a   1.000
_cell.length_b   1.000
_cell.length_c   1.000
_cell.angle_alpha   90.00
_cell.angle_beta   90.00
_cell.angle_gamma   90.00
#
_symmetry.space_group_name_H-M   'P 1'
#
loop_
_entity.id
_entity.type
_entity.pdbx_description
1 polymer ?
#
loop_
_entity_poly.entity_id
_entity_poly.type
_entity_poly.pdbx_seq_one_letter_code
_entity_poly.pdbx_strand_id
1 'polypeptide(L)' 'MNLSPTRLTAGVEERRQHLIHKLWTMGYSEDRVGKQTEDMTLTELEQIHINLKCKFSSQMEVNLED' A
#
# COMPACT_ATOMS: atom_id res chain seq x y z
N MET A 1 21.53 22.44 0.55
CA MET A 1 21.73 21.37 -0.45
C MET A 1 20.52 21.41 -1.37
N ASN A 2 20.69 21.73 -2.66
CA ASN A 2 19.59 21.77 -3.62
C ASN A 2 19.45 20.36 -4.20
N LEU A 3 18.69 19.49 -3.52
CA LEU A 3 18.38 18.16 -4.02
C LEU A 3 17.31 18.32 -5.10
N SER A 4 17.75 18.61 -6.32
CA SER A 4 16.89 18.47 -7.49
C SER A 4 16.29 17.06 -7.44
N PRO A 5 14.95 16.91 -7.46
CA PRO A 5 14.34 15.59 -7.47
C PRO A 5 14.88 14.86 -8.69
N THR A 6 15.69 13.84 -8.44
CA THR A 6 16.17 12.98 -9.51
C THR A 6 14.95 12.26 -10.08
N ARG A 7 14.99 11.86 -11.35
CA ARG A 7 13.88 11.12 -12.00
C ARG A 7 13.45 9.88 -11.19
N LEU A 8 14.35 9.36 -10.35
CA LEU A 8 14.12 8.30 -9.39
C LEU A 8 13.14 8.70 -8.28
N THR A 9 13.26 9.90 -7.72
CA THR A 9 12.39 10.39 -6.64
C THR A 9 10.97 10.61 -7.13
N ALA A 10 10.80 11.10 -8.37
CA ALA A 10 9.48 11.25 -8.99
C ALA A 10 8.77 9.91 -9.20
N GLY A 11 9.47 8.90 -9.71
CA GLY A 11 8.88 7.56 -9.91
C GLY A 11 8.57 6.82 -8.60
N VAL A 12 9.35 7.07 -7.54
CA VAL A 12 9.07 6.55 -6.19
C VAL A 12 7.82 7.19 -5.61
N GLU A 13 7.68 8.51 -5.73
CA GLU A 13 6.50 9.21 -5.23
C GLU A 13 5.24 8.83 -6.01
N GLU A 14 5.31 8.69 -7.34
CA GLU A 14 4.19 8.22 -8.16
C GLU A 14 3.72 6.82 -7.73
N ARG A 15 4.65 5.88 -7.48
CA ARG A 15 4.29 4.54 -6.96
C ARG A 15 3.68 4.61 -5.57
N ARG A 16 4.22 5.48 -4.71
CA ARG A 16 3.71 5.66 -3.35
C ARG A 16 2.26 6.15 -3.38
N GLN A 17 1.99 7.20 -4.15
CA GLN A 17 0.63 7.73 -4.36
C GLN A 17 -0.32 6.67 -4.92
N HIS A 18 0.15 5.87 -5.90
CA HIS A 18 -0.64 4.77 -6.47
C HIS A 18 -1.00 3.69 -5.44
N LEU A 19 -0.06 3.33 -4.56
CA LEU A 19 -0.31 2.36 -3.49
C LEU A 19 -1.25 2.91 -2.42
N ILE A 20 -1.09 4.17 -2.01
CA ILE A 20 -2.00 4.85 -1.08
C ILE A 20 -3.43 4.79 -1.63
N HIS A 21 -3.62 5.18 -2.89
CA HIS A 21 -4.94 5.15 -3.52
C HIS A 21 -5.54 3.73 -3.55
N LYS A 22 -4.74 2.71 -3.89
CA LYS A 22 -5.19 1.31 -3.84
C LYS A 22 -5.60 0.87 -2.44
N LEU A 23 -4.82 1.25 -1.43
CA LEU A 23 -5.11 0.92 -0.04
C LEU A 23 -6.40 1.59 0.42
N TRP A 24 -6.63 2.84 0.05
CA TRP A 24 -7.89 3.54 0.30
C TRP A 24 -9.08 2.85 -0.36
N THR A 25 -8.94 2.41 -1.60
CA THR A 25 -9.99 1.63 -2.29
C THR A 25 -10.27 0.28 -1.62
N MET A 26 -9.28 -0.30 -0.94
CA MET A 26 -9.44 -1.50 -0.11
C MET A 26 -9.98 -1.20 1.30
N GLY A 27 -10.25 0.08 1.63
CA GLY A 27 -10.73 0.52 2.94
C GLY A 27 -9.64 0.62 4.00
N TYR A 28 -8.36 0.70 3.59
CA TYR A 28 -7.21 0.82 4.49
C TYR A 28 -6.61 2.22 4.38
N SER A 29 -6.90 3.09 5.35
CA SER A 29 -6.39 4.47 5.42
C SER A 29 -5.34 4.68 6.52
N GLU A 30 -5.37 3.85 7.57
CA GLU A 30 -4.54 3.98 8.76
C GLU A 30 -4.11 2.59 9.25
N ASP A 31 -2.88 2.49 9.77
CA ASP A 31 -2.41 1.28 10.46
C ASP A 31 -2.81 1.25 11.94
N ARG A 32 -2.67 0.08 12.55
CA ARG A 32 -3.02 -0.22 13.95
C ARG A 32 -2.34 0.67 14.99
N VAL A 33 -1.24 1.34 14.63
CA VAL A 33 -0.51 2.29 15.48
C VAL A 33 -0.97 3.74 15.29
N GLY A 34 -2.02 3.99 14.51
CA GLY A 34 -2.51 5.34 14.19
C GLY A 34 -1.69 6.05 13.10
N LYS A 35 -0.91 5.30 12.33
CA LYS A 35 -0.09 5.85 11.24
C LYS A 35 -0.92 5.92 9.97
N GLN A 36 -1.09 7.13 9.43
CA GLN A 36 -1.80 7.33 8.17
C GLN A 36 -0.98 6.75 7.00
N THR A 37 -1.67 6.21 6.00
CA THR A 37 -1.06 5.71 4.76
C THR A 37 -0.23 6.78 4.04
N GLU A 38 -0.61 8.05 4.15
CA GLU A 38 0.16 9.18 3.64
C GLU A 38 1.49 9.36 4.36
N ASP A 39 1.62 8.99 5.63
CA ASP A 39 2.87 9.09 6.39
C ASP A 39 3.77 7.85 6.24
N MET A 40 3.32 6.84 5.49
CA MET A 40 4.06 5.61 5.27
C MET A 40 5.09 5.73 4.14
N THR A 41 6.18 5.00 4.32
CA THR A 41 7.19 4.78 3.29
C THR A 41 6.66 3.83 2.21
N LEU A 42 7.26 3.89 1.02
CA LEU A 42 6.88 3.02 -0.10
C LEU A 42 6.90 1.53 0.30
N THR A 43 7.93 1.10 1.01
CA THR A 43 8.09 -0.29 1.45
C THR A 43 6.99 -0.74 2.40
N GLU A 44 6.57 0.13 3.34
CA GLU A 44 5.45 -0.17 4.24
C GLU A 44 4.15 -0.37 3.45
N LEU A 45 3.85 0.53 2.51
CA LEU A 45 2.65 0.45 1.67
C LEU A 45 2.66 -0.82 0.79
N GLU A 46 3.80 -1.18 0.22
CA GLU A 46 3.95 -2.43 -0.55
C GLU A 46 3.69 -3.66 0.32
N GLN A 47 4.26 -3.73 1.52
CA GLN A 47 4.03 -4.84 2.44
C GLN A 47 2.56 -4.97 2.84
N ILE A 48 1.90 -3.85 3.16
CA ILE A 48 0.47 -3.84 3.49
C ILE A 48 -0.34 -4.31 2.29
N HIS A 49 -0.05 -3.81 1.09
CA HIS A 49 -0.74 -4.22 -0.13
C HIS A 49 -0.61 -5.72 -0.41
N ILE A 50 0.60 -6.28 -0.25
CA ILE A 50 0.85 -7.71 -0.40
C ILE A 50 0.05 -8.50 0.65
N ASN A 51 0.10 -8.08 1.91
CA ASN A 51 -0.62 -8.76 3.00
C ASN A 51 -2.14 -8.74 2.78
N LEU A 52 -2.70 -7.60 2.37
CA LEU A 52 -4.12 -7.48 2.02
C LEU A 52 -4.47 -8.40 0.86
N LYS A 53 -3.69 -8.40 -0.24
CA LYS A 53 -3.92 -9.30 -1.37
C LYS A 53 -3.87 -10.78 -0.95
N CYS A 54 -2.89 -11.18 -0.14
CA CYS A 54 -2.82 -12.55 0.38
C CYS A 54 -4.04 -12.90 1.23
N LYS A 55 -4.48 -12.01 2.13
CA LYS A 55 -5.69 -12.23 2.93
C LYS A 55 -6.95 -12.38 2.06
N PHE A 56 -7.10 -11.54 1.04
CA PHE A 56 -8.22 -11.65 0.09
C PHE A 56 -8.18 -12.97 -0.69
N SER A 57 -7.01 -13.39 -1.16
CA SER A 57 -6.87 -14.69 -1.84
C SER A 57 -7.16 -15.87 -0.91
N SER A 58 -6.65 -15.86 0.32
CA SER A 58 -6.91 -16.95 1.28
C SER A 58 -8.36 -17.01 1.76
N GLN A 59 -9.11 -15.90 1.75
CA GLN A 59 -10.55 -15.92 2.04
C GLN A 59 -11.39 -16.44 0.86
N MET A 60 -10.85 -16.44 -0.36
CA MET A 60 -11.56 -16.90 -1.55
C MET A 60 -11.44 -18.42 -1.76
N GLU A 61 -10.53 -19.09 -1.06
CA GLU A 61 -10.35 -20.56 -1.11
C GLU A 61 -11.26 -21.33 -0.13
N VAL A 62 -12.13 -20.66 0.65
CA VAL A 62 -12.97 -21.32 1.69
C VAL A 62 -14.44 -21.47 1.28
N ASN A 63 -14.83 -21.10 0.06
CA ASN A 63 -16.22 -21.16 -0.41
C ASN A 63 -16.46 -22.11 -1.61
N LEU A 64 -15.60 -23.12 -1.80
CA LEU A 64 -15.82 -24.18 -2.80
C LEU A 64 -15.90 -25.58 -2.20
N GLU A 65 -16.48 -25.71 -1.01
CA GLU A 65 -17.00 -26.99 -0.49
C GLU A 65 -18.31 -26.72 0.26
N ASP A 66 -19.42 -26.61 -0.47
CA ASP A 66 -20.74 -27.23 -0.16
C ASP A 66 -21.65 -27.19 -1.41
#